data_AF-A0A916P6W4-F1
#
_entry.id   AF-A0A916P6W4-F1
#
_cell.length_a   1.000
_cell.length_b   1.000
_cell.length_c   1.000
_cell.angle_alpha   90.00
_cell.angle_beta   90.00
_cell.angle_gamma   90.00
#
_symmetry.space_group_name_H-M   'P 1'
#
loop_
_entity.id
_entity.type
_entity.pdbx_description
1 polymer ?
#
loop_
_entity_poly.entity_id
_entity_poly.type
_entity_poly.pdbx_seq_one_letter_code
_entity_poly.pdbx_strand_id
1 'polypeptide(L)'
;MFLLMLFLDFVVHDRDIKWLKWIEVPFARIGRLGQVPVIVASVGLVLAGALLTHSSDQRGTVLIAGLLGMVTYLVVNGISRAFRPAGLGEATPGVQARQAAGKAGCALFLYLEVLDAAFSFDGVTGAFAITTDPIIIALGLGVVGAMFVRSITIYLVRQDTLDRYVYLEHGAHWAIGALAIILLLSIDHRFAVPEWVTASVGVVFIGAAFTESVRRNRLTVRSPTKFGS
;
A
#
# COMPACT_ATOMS: atom_id res chain seq x y z
N MET A 1 3.83 5.28 11.59
CA MET A 1 5.16 4.71 11.28
C MET A 1 5.11 3.57 10.28
N PHE A 2 4.26 2.55 10.44
CA PHE A 2 4.13 1.43 9.49
C PHE A 2 4.00 1.86 8.02
N LEU A 3 3.03 2.73 7.71
CA LEU A 3 2.81 3.25 6.34
C LEU A 3 4.00 4.07 5.83
N LEU A 4 4.63 4.85 6.71
CA LEU A 4 5.83 5.62 6.37
C LEU A 4 6.99 4.68 6.01
N MET A 5 7.16 3.57 6.73
CA MET A 5 8.19 2.57 6.41
C MET A 5 7.91 1.86 5.09
N LEU A 6 6.65 1.52 4.77
CA LEU A 6 6.29 0.98 3.45
C LEU A 6 6.66 1.94 2.32
N PHE A 7 6.33 3.23 2.48
CA PHE A 7 6.68 4.25 1.50
C PHE A 7 8.20 4.45 1.37
N LEU A 8 8.91 4.53 2.49
CA LEU A 8 10.38 4.70 2.48
C LEU A 8 11.09 3.48 1.88
N ASP A 9 10.63 2.27 2.17
CA ASP A 9 11.17 1.05 1.56
C ASP A 9 10.99 1.08 0.05
N PHE A 10 9.81 1.49 -0.42
CA PHE A 10 9.54 1.68 -1.86
C PHE A 10 10.43 2.74 -2.51
N VAL A 11 10.56 3.93 -1.91
CA VAL A 11 11.36 5.05 -2.46
C VAL A 11 12.86 4.75 -2.48
N VAL A 12 13.33 3.97 -1.50
CA VAL A 12 14.75 3.66 -1.33
C VAL A 12 15.16 2.42 -2.15
N HIS A 13 14.22 1.55 -2.53
CA HIS A 13 14.51 0.40 -3.39
C HIS A 13 14.88 0.84 -4.81
N ASP A 14 15.97 0.29 -5.36
CA ASP A 14 16.40 0.61 -6.73
C ASP A 14 15.46 -0.09 -7.73
N ARG A 15 14.78 0.70 -8.56
CA ARG A 15 13.81 0.25 -9.57
C ARG A 15 14.13 0.91 -10.92
N ASP A 16 13.86 0.17 -12.01
CA ASP A 16 14.19 0.57 -13.39
C ASP A 16 13.31 1.69 -13.96
N ILE A 17 12.13 1.95 -13.39
CA ILE A 17 11.19 2.97 -13.85
C ILE A 17 10.98 3.99 -12.72
N LYS A 18 11.49 5.21 -12.92
CA LYS A 18 11.46 6.31 -11.93
C LYS A 18 10.46 7.39 -12.37
N TRP A 19 9.41 7.63 -11.58
CA TRP A 19 8.32 8.58 -11.94
C TRP A 19 8.72 10.02 -11.62
N LEU A 20 9.28 10.28 -10.42
CA LEU A 20 9.92 11.56 -10.08
C LEU A 20 11.45 11.38 -10.00
N LYS A 21 12.11 11.41 -11.17
CA LYS A 21 13.58 11.26 -11.28
C LYS A 21 14.39 12.21 -10.39
N TRP A 22 13.86 13.38 -10.03
CA TRP A 22 14.59 14.39 -9.26
C TRP A 22 14.67 14.08 -7.76
N ILE A 23 13.69 13.36 -7.20
CA ILE A 23 13.66 12.94 -5.78
C ILE A 23 14.23 11.52 -5.62
N GLU A 24 13.98 10.63 -6.57
CA GLU A 24 14.32 9.20 -6.44
C GLU A 24 15.82 8.89 -6.66
N VAL A 25 16.55 9.70 -7.45
CA VAL A 25 17.99 9.48 -7.75
C VAL A 25 18.91 9.70 -6.54
N PRO A 26 18.78 10.77 -5.72
CA PRO A 26 19.60 10.92 -4.52
C PRO A 26 19.28 9.86 -3.44
N PHE A 27 18.01 9.46 -3.31
CA PHE A 27 17.58 8.46 -2.33
C PHE A 27 18.03 7.03 -2.69
N ALA A 28 18.01 6.64 -3.97
CA ALA A 28 18.51 5.34 -4.42
C ALA A 28 20.02 5.14 -4.17
N ARG A 29 20.81 6.23 -4.22
CA ARG A 29 22.26 6.18 -3.92
C ARG A 29 22.53 5.92 -2.43
N ILE A 30 21.63 6.35 -1.55
CA ILE A 30 21.69 6.12 -0.10
C ILE A 30 21.14 4.72 0.25
N GLY A 31 20.19 4.20 -0.54
CA GLY A 31 19.53 2.90 -0.34
C GLY A 31 20.37 1.63 -0.44
N ARG A 32 21.67 1.75 -0.78
CA ARG A 32 22.61 0.61 -0.74
C ARG A 32 22.82 0.06 0.68
N LEU A 33 22.48 0.85 1.70
CA LEU A 33 22.37 0.42 3.09
C LEU A 33 20.92 -0.02 3.34
N GLY A 34 20.65 -1.32 3.40
CA GLY A 34 19.31 -1.89 3.60
C GLY A 34 18.58 -1.51 4.90
N GLN A 35 19.12 -0.57 5.68
CA GLN A 35 18.58 -0.05 6.94
C GLN A 35 18.13 1.42 6.86
N VAL A 36 18.30 2.10 5.73
CA VAL A 36 17.94 3.51 5.55
C VAL A 36 16.47 3.81 5.87
N PRO A 37 15.47 3.01 5.40
CA PRO A 37 14.08 3.26 5.75
C PRO A 37 13.82 3.22 7.26
N VAL A 38 14.51 2.33 7.98
CA VAL A 38 14.39 2.21 9.45
C VAL A 38 14.99 3.42 10.14
N ILE A 39 16.18 3.85 9.73
CA ILE A 39 16.86 5.02 10.32
C ILE A 39 16.02 6.28 10.10
N VAL A 40 15.55 6.51 8.88
CA VAL A 40 14.72 7.68 8.53
C VAL A 40 13.39 7.65 9.28
N ALA A 41 12.73 6.49 9.38
CA ALA A 41 11.50 6.36 10.15
C ALA A 41 11.72 6.60 11.65
N SER A 42 12.82 6.11 12.23
CA SER A 42 13.18 6.36 13.64
C SER A 42 13.42 7.83 13.91
N VAL A 43 14.19 8.51 13.05
CA VAL A 43 14.40 9.97 13.15
C VAL A 43 13.08 10.71 13.00
N GLY A 44 12.25 10.33 12.02
CA GLY A 44 10.92 10.89 11.82
C GLY A 44 10.01 10.71 13.04
N LEU A 45 10.06 9.55 13.70
CA LEU A 45 9.31 9.28 14.92
C LEU A 45 9.75 10.16 16.09
N VAL A 46 11.06 10.30 16.29
CA VAL A 46 11.61 11.17 17.34
C VAL A 46 11.23 12.63 17.09
N LEU A 47 11.35 13.10 15.83
CA LEU A 47 10.95 14.46 15.46
C LEU A 47 9.44 14.69 15.61
N ALA A 48 8.61 13.73 15.19
CA ALA A 48 7.16 13.81 15.39
C ALA A 48 6.82 13.86 16.88
N GLY A 49 7.44 13.01 17.69
CA GLY A 49 7.30 13.05 19.14
C GLY A 49 7.76 14.38 19.74
N ALA A 50 8.86 14.98 19.26
CA ALA A 50 9.40 16.22 19.81
C ALA A 50 8.62 17.47 19.38
N LEU A 51 8.21 17.54 18.12
CA LEU A 51 7.66 18.75 17.49
C LEU A 51 6.13 18.80 17.49
N LEU A 52 5.47 17.64 17.42
CA LEU A 52 4.01 17.56 17.24
C LEU A 52 3.25 17.25 18.54
N THR A 53 3.93 17.21 19.68
CA THR A 53 3.29 16.94 20.97
C THR A 53 3.61 18.00 22.02
N HIS A 54 2.58 18.40 22.77
CA HIS A 54 2.67 19.47 23.76
C HIS A 54 2.75 18.97 25.20
N SER A 55 2.30 17.74 25.47
CA SER A 55 2.36 17.11 26.79
C SER A 55 3.34 15.93 26.82
N SER A 56 3.98 15.71 27.98
CA SER A 56 4.87 14.56 28.21
C SER A 56 4.14 13.21 28.09
N ASP A 57 2.83 13.18 28.39
CA ASP A 57 2.02 11.97 28.29
C ASP A 57 1.75 11.60 26.83
N GLN A 58 1.33 12.59 26.03
CA GLN A 58 1.13 12.44 24.57
C GLN A 58 2.41 11.99 23.85
N ARG A 59 3.58 12.48 24.28
CA ARG A 59 4.89 12.01 23.78
C ARG A 59 5.06 10.52 23.95
N GLY A 60 4.79 10.01 25.15
CA GLY A 60 4.88 8.60 25.47
C GLY A 60 3.98 7.77 24.57
N THR A 61 2.70 8.17 24.43
CA THR A 61 1.74 7.48 23.57
C THR A 61 2.20 7.44 22.10
N VAL A 62 2.65 8.57 21.55
CA VAL A 62 3.10 8.66 20.14
C VAL A 62 4.34 7.81 19.90
N LEU A 63 5.32 7.84 20.80
CA LEU A 63 6.55 7.04 20.66
C LEU A 63 6.26 5.54 20.79
N ILE A 64 5.43 5.12 21.74
CA ILE A 64 5.05 3.70 21.92
C ILE A 64 4.25 3.21 20.71
N ALA A 65 3.21 3.94 20.30
CA ALA A 65 2.40 3.57 19.14
C ALA A 65 3.23 3.57 17.84
N GLY A 66 4.12 4.55 17.69
CA GLY A 66 5.06 4.63 16.57
C GLY A 66 6.02 3.44 16.54
N LEU A 67 6.61 3.07 17.68
CA LEU A 67 7.49 1.91 17.82
C LEU A 67 6.75 0.61 17.48
N LEU A 68 5.54 0.41 18.01
CA LEU A 68 4.71 -0.75 17.69
C LEU A 68 4.47 -0.85 16.18
N GLY A 69 4.16 0.28 15.53
CA GLY A 69 4.01 0.32 14.07
C GLY A 69 5.29 -0.07 13.31
N MET A 70 6.48 0.30 13.82
CA MET A 70 7.75 -0.14 13.23
C MET A 70 8.01 -1.63 13.44
N VAL A 71 7.73 -2.15 14.63
CA VAL A 71 7.84 -3.58 14.94
C VAL A 71 6.93 -4.40 14.04
N THR A 72 5.67 -4.00 13.87
CA THR A 72 4.72 -4.66 12.95
C THR A 72 5.27 -4.70 11.52
N TYR A 73 5.84 -3.59 11.03
CA TYR A 73 6.45 -3.56 9.70
C TYR A 73 7.59 -4.57 9.56
N LEU A 74 8.51 -4.60 10.54
CA LEU A 74 9.66 -5.51 10.51
C LEU A 74 9.22 -6.98 10.59
N VAL A 75 8.21 -7.30 11.40
CA VAL A 75 7.65 -8.65 11.51
C VAL A 75 7.02 -9.08 10.18
N VAL A 76 6.15 -8.24 9.59
CA VAL A 76 5.48 -8.56 8.32
C VAL A 76 6.51 -8.73 7.19
N ASN A 77 7.49 -7.82 7.09
CA ASN A 77 8.56 -7.93 6.09
C ASN A 77 9.45 -9.15 6.34
N GLY A 78 9.77 -9.45 7.61
CA GLY A 78 10.53 -10.63 8.00
C GLY A 78 9.84 -11.94 7.61
N ILE A 79 8.53 -12.02 7.87
CA ILE A 79 7.67 -13.13 7.44
C ILE A 79 7.70 -13.23 5.91
N SER A 80 7.44 -12.14 5.18
CA SER A 80 7.46 -12.14 3.72
C SER A 80 8.79 -12.67 3.13
N ARG A 81 9.92 -12.30 3.73
CA ARG A 81 11.25 -12.81 3.35
C ARG A 81 11.42 -14.30 3.66
N ALA A 82 10.94 -14.77 4.82
CA ALA A 82 10.98 -16.17 5.20
C ALA A 82 10.11 -17.05 4.29
N PHE A 83 9.01 -16.51 3.75
CA PHE A 83 8.11 -17.19 2.83
C PHE A 83 8.57 -17.16 1.36
N ARG A 84 9.60 -16.39 1.00
CA ARG A 84 10.24 -16.49 -0.32
C ARG A 84 11.01 -17.82 -0.38
N PRO A 85 10.59 -18.80 -1.18
CA PRO A 85 11.24 -20.10 -1.18
C PRO A 85 12.68 -19.95 -1.70
N ALA A 86 13.65 -20.20 -0.84
CA ALA A 86 15.03 -20.39 -1.28
C ALA A 86 15.07 -21.67 -2.14
N GLY A 87 15.14 -21.52 -3.47
CA GLY A 87 15.40 -22.66 -4.37
C GLY A 87 14.37 -22.98 -5.45
N LEU A 88 13.51 -22.06 -5.88
CA LEU A 88 12.70 -22.28 -7.10
C LEU A 88 13.52 -22.32 -8.42
N GLY A 89 14.85 -22.29 -8.34
CA GLY A 89 15.74 -22.46 -9.50
C GLY A 89 16.12 -23.91 -9.81
N GLU A 90 15.94 -24.87 -8.88
CA GLU A 90 16.51 -26.23 -9.03
C GLU A 90 15.63 -27.35 -8.44
N ALA A 91 14.30 -27.29 -8.59
CA ALA A 91 13.41 -28.35 -8.12
C ALA A 91 12.90 -29.24 -9.27
N THR A 92 13.32 -30.51 -9.25
CA THR A 92 12.91 -31.60 -10.15
C THR A 92 11.37 -31.70 -10.30
N PRO A 93 10.83 -31.91 -11.51
CA PRO A 93 9.39 -32.03 -11.72
C PRO A 93 8.84 -33.31 -11.07
N GLY A 94 7.98 -33.16 -10.06
CA GLY A 94 7.39 -34.28 -9.31
C GLY A 94 6.40 -33.82 -8.23
N VAL A 95 5.84 -34.77 -7.46
CA VAL A 95 4.81 -34.59 -6.41
C VAL A 95 5.07 -33.41 -5.46
N GLN A 96 6.34 -33.07 -5.22
CA GLN A 96 6.77 -31.91 -4.43
C GLN A 96 6.36 -30.56 -5.05
N ALA A 97 6.36 -30.43 -6.38
CA ALA A 97 5.88 -29.24 -7.08
C ALA A 97 4.35 -29.05 -6.90
N ARG A 98 3.59 -30.14 -6.85
CA ARG A 98 2.14 -30.11 -6.61
C ARG A 98 1.80 -29.73 -5.17
N GLN A 99 2.57 -30.24 -4.19
CA GLN A 99 2.45 -29.81 -2.79
C GLN A 99 2.91 -28.36 -2.58
N ALA A 100 3.98 -27.93 -3.24
CA ALA A 100 4.45 -26.54 -3.18
C ALA A 100 3.43 -25.58 -3.80
N ALA A 101 2.85 -25.93 -4.95
CA ALA A 101 1.77 -25.17 -5.59
C ALA A 101 0.51 -25.11 -4.71
N GLY A 102 0.12 -26.22 -4.08
CA GLY A 102 -1.01 -26.25 -3.15
C GLY A 102 -0.79 -25.37 -1.91
N LYS A 103 0.42 -25.39 -1.33
CA LYS A 103 0.79 -24.53 -0.20
C LYS A 103 0.82 -23.05 -0.60
N ALA A 104 1.37 -22.73 -1.77
CA ALA A 104 1.39 -21.36 -2.31
C ALA A 104 -0.04 -20.85 -2.59
N GLY A 105 -0.90 -21.70 -3.18
CA GLY A 105 -2.32 -21.37 -3.41
C GLY A 105 -3.11 -21.17 -2.12
N CYS A 106 -2.89 -22.00 -1.10
CA CYS A 106 -3.49 -21.84 0.22
C CYS A 106 -3.02 -20.54 0.92
N ALA A 107 -1.72 -20.25 0.85
CA ALA A 107 -1.17 -19.01 1.41
C ALA A 107 -1.73 -17.76 0.70
N LEU A 108 -1.86 -17.81 -0.62
CA LEU A 108 -2.47 -16.73 -1.40
C LEU A 108 -3.96 -16.56 -1.07
N PHE A 109 -4.70 -17.66 -0.92
CA PHE A 109 -6.11 -17.63 -0.51
C PHE A 109 -6.26 -16.95 0.86
N LEU A 110 -5.50 -17.40 1.87
CA LEU A 110 -5.52 -16.79 3.20
C LEU A 110 -5.09 -15.32 3.17
N TYR A 111 -4.10 -14.96 2.34
CA TYR A 111 -3.68 -13.58 2.17
C TYR A 111 -4.83 -12.70 1.62
N LEU A 112 -5.55 -13.17 0.60
CA LEU A 112 -6.68 -12.45 0.02
C LEU A 112 -7.85 -12.32 1.00
N GLU A 113 -8.18 -13.37 1.76
CA GLU A 113 -9.24 -13.33 2.78
C GLU A 113 -8.90 -12.37 3.93
N VAL A 114 -7.64 -12.35 4.39
CA VAL A 114 -7.21 -11.39 5.42
C VAL A 114 -7.28 -9.96 4.90
N LEU A 115 -6.93 -9.74 3.64
CA LEU A 115 -7.00 -8.43 3.00
C LEU A 115 -8.46 -7.95 2.88
N ASP A 116 -9.37 -8.83 2.45
CA ASP A 116 -10.80 -8.54 2.37
C ASP A 116 -11.41 -8.29 3.77
N ALA A 117 -11.03 -9.10 4.77
CA ALA A 117 -11.46 -8.92 6.15
C ALA A 117 -10.98 -7.59 6.76
N ALA A 118 -9.73 -7.18 6.47
CA ALA A 118 -9.18 -5.92 6.93
C ALA A 118 -9.92 -4.72 6.31
N PHE A 119 -10.23 -4.77 5.01
CA PHE A 119 -11.00 -3.72 4.34
C PHE A 119 -12.46 -3.68 4.79
N SER A 120 -13.07 -4.84 5.05
CA SER A 120 -14.42 -4.92 5.61
C SER A 120 -14.48 -4.33 7.02
N PHE A 121 -13.50 -4.64 7.87
CA PHE A 121 -13.41 -4.11 9.23
C PHE A 121 -13.21 -2.59 9.27
N ASP A 122 -12.31 -2.07 8.43
CA ASP A 122 -12.07 -0.63 8.31
C ASP A 122 -13.30 0.10 7.74
N GLY A 123 -13.96 -0.50 6.73
CA GLY A 123 -15.19 0.03 6.14
C GLY A 123 -16.33 0.16 7.14
N VAL A 124 -16.54 -0.85 8.01
CA VAL A 124 -17.56 -0.80 9.07
C VAL A 124 -17.23 0.26 10.12
N THR A 125 -15.96 0.37 10.52
CA THR A 125 -15.51 1.40 11.47
C THR A 125 -15.73 2.80 10.91
N GLY A 126 -15.42 3.04 9.64
CA GLY A 126 -15.70 4.31 8.96
C GLY A 126 -17.20 4.59 8.80
N ALA A 127 -18.02 3.58 8.53
CA ALA A 127 -19.47 3.75 8.44
C ALA A 127 -20.11 4.20 9.78
N PHE A 128 -19.55 3.75 10.91
CA PHE A 128 -19.98 4.21 12.24
C PHE A 128 -19.73 5.71 12.50
N ALA A 129 -18.82 6.35 11.75
CA ALA A 129 -18.65 7.80 11.82
C ALA A 129 -19.83 8.57 11.20
N ILE A 130 -20.60 7.93 10.31
CA ILE A 130 -21.73 8.54 9.60
C ILE A 130 -23.07 8.13 10.23
N THR A 131 -23.23 6.86 10.59
CA THR A 131 -24.48 6.33 11.14
C THR A 131 -24.24 5.23 12.15
N THR A 132 -25.07 5.14 13.17
CA THR A 132 -25.04 4.05 14.18
C THR A 132 -26.03 2.93 13.89
N ASP A 133 -26.84 3.05 12.83
CA ASP A 133 -27.83 2.03 12.47
C ASP A 133 -27.15 0.82 11.80
N PRO A 134 -27.08 -0.34 12.47
CA PRO A 134 -26.39 -1.52 11.94
C PRO A 134 -27.07 -2.06 10.67
N ILE A 135 -28.35 -1.79 10.45
CA ILE A 135 -29.08 -2.24 9.26
C ILE A 135 -28.61 -1.45 8.03
N ILE A 136 -28.44 -0.13 8.17
CA ILE A 136 -27.95 0.73 7.09
C ILE A 136 -26.51 0.37 6.72
N ILE A 137 -25.66 0.11 7.72
CA ILE A 137 -24.27 -0.31 7.52
C ILE A 137 -24.22 -1.67 6.79
N ALA A 138 -25.01 -2.65 7.24
CA ALA A 138 -25.06 -3.98 6.64
C ALA A 138 -25.59 -3.95 5.20
N LEU A 139 -26.59 -3.13 4.89
CA LEU A 139 -27.08 -2.94 3.53
C LEU A 139 -26.03 -2.25 2.63
N GLY A 140 -25.42 -1.18 3.13
CA GLY A 140 -24.45 -0.37 2.39
C GLY A 140 -23.16 -1.12 2.08
N LEU A 141 -22.49 -1.65 3.10
CA LEU A 141 -21.20 -2.36 2.94
C LEU A 141 -21.38 -3.83 2.56
N GLY A 142 -22.36 -4.52 3.16
CA GLY A 142 -22.56 -5.95 2.96
C GLY A 142 -23.22 -6.28 1.62
N VAL A 143 -24.46 -5.83 1.41
CA VAL A 143 -25.20 -6.20 0.18
C VAL A 143 -24.72 -5.39 -1.02
N VAL A 144 -24.71 -4.06 -0.92
CA VAL A 144 -24.37 -3.19 -2.06
C VAL A 144 -22.86 -3.15 -2.27
N GLY A 145 -22.09 -2.90 -1.21
CA GLY A 145 -20.64 -2.78 -1.24
C GLY A 145 -19.96 -4.06 -1.71
N ALA A 146 -20.25 -5.21 -1.07
CA ALA A 146 -19.60 -6.47 -1.45
C ALA A 146 -19.97 -6.91 -2.87
N MET A 147 -21.21 -6.71 -3.32
CA MET A 147 -21.60 -7.02 -4.70
C MET A 147 -20.88 -6.11 -5.71
N PHE A 148 -20.69 -4.83 -5.40
CA PHE A 148 -19.96 -3.89 -6.24
C PHE A 148 -18.47 -4.25 -6.35
N VAL A 149 -17.79 -4.44 -5.21
CA VAL A 149 -16.37 -4.84 -5.18
C VAL A 149 -16.17 -6.18 -5.88
N ARG A 150 -17.04 -7.17 -5.63
CA ARG A 150 -17.03 -8.46 -6.31
C ARG A 150 -17.18 -8.33 -7.83
N SER A 151 -18.10 -7.49 -8.29
CA SER A 151 -18.30 -7.26 -9.72
C SER A 151 -17.07 -6.66 -10.39
N ILE A 152 -16.44 -5.67 -9.74
CA ILE A 152 -15.20 -5.05 -10.22
C ILE A 152 -14.06 -6.07 -10.29
N THR A 153 -13.85 -6.86 -9.25
CA THR A 153 -12.77 -7.86 -9.23
C THR A 153 -12.97 -8.91 -10.33
N ILE A 154 -14.19 -9.42 -10.51
CA ILE A 154 -14.50 -10.37 -11.59
C ILE A 154 -14.29 -9.72 -12.97
N TYR A 155 -14.71 -8.47 -13.15
CA TYR A 155 -14.53 -7.73 -14.40
C TYR A 155 -13.04 -7.53 -14.73
N LEU A 156 -12.23 -7.13 -13.76
CA LEU A 156 -10.79 -6.90 -13.92
C LEU A 156 -10.02 -8.19 -14.22
N VAL A 157 -10.37 -9.29 -13.55
CA VAL A 157 -9.77 -10.62 -13.80
C VAL A 157 -10.08 -11.10 -15.22
N ARG A 158 -11.32 -10.88 -15.71
CA ARG A 158 -11.71 -11.31 -17.07
C ARG A 158 -11.08 -10.50 -18.19
N GLN A 159 -10.69 -9.25 -17.94
CA GLN A 159 -10.15 -8.35 -18.95
C GLN A 159 -8.66 -8.61 -19.25
N ASP A 160 -7.94 -9.46 -18.49
CA ASP A 160 -6.48 -9.71 -18.62
C ASP A 160 -5.64 -8.41 -18.70
N THR A 161 -6.18 -7.28 -18.22
CA THR A 161 -5.57 -5.96 -18.37
C THR A 161 -4.50 -5.65 -17.32
N LEU A 162 -4.21 -6.56 -16.39
CA LEU A 162 -3.30 -6.32 -15.27
C LEU A 162 -1.88 -5.94 -15.74
N ASP A 163 -1.40 -6.54 -16.83
CA ASP A 163 -0.10 -6.22 -17.44
C ASP A 163 -0.03 -4.82 -18.08
N ARG A 164 -1.16 -4.12 -18.20
CA ARG A 164 -1.25 -2.82 -18.89
C ARG A 164 -1.15 -1.60 -17.95
N TYR A 165 -1.08 -1.82 -16.63
CA TYR A 165 -1.08 -0.78 -15.60
C TYR A 165 0.26 -0.65 -14.86
N VAL A 166 1.36 -0.55 -15.61
CA VAL A 166 2.74 -0.39 -15.08
C VAL A 166 2.90 0.79 -14.09
N TYR A 167 2.08 1.84 -14.22
CA TYR A 167 2.16 3.03 -13.37
C TYR A 167 1.21 3.00 -12.15
N LEU A 168 0.28 2.05 -12.08
CA LEU A 168 -0.68 1.98 -10.98
C LEU A 168 0.01 1.56 -9.67
N GLU A 169 1.02 0.69 -9.74
CA GLU A 169 1.85 0.34 -8.57
C GLU A 169 2.51 1.60 -7.99
N HIS A 170 3.03 2.48 -8.84
CA HIS A 170 3.69 3.72 -8.40
C HIS A 170 2.69 4.68 -7.75
N GLY A 171 1.54 4.92 -8.39
CA GLY A 171 0.49 5.77 -7.84
C GLY A 171 0.00 5.30 -6.47
N ALA A 172 -0.13 3.98 -6.28
CA ALA A 172 -0.52 3.40 -5.00
C ALA A 172 0.50 3.68 -3.88
N HIS A 173 1.80 3.53 -4.16
CA HIS A 173 2.84 3.83 -3.17
C HIS A 173 2.93 5.32 -2.83
N TRP A 174 2.77 6.22 -3.81
CA TRP A 174 2.68 7.66 -3.55
C TRP A 174 1.45 8.04 -2.72
N ALA A 175 0.30 7.39 -2.94
CA ALA A 175 -0.88 7.56 -2.10
C ALA A 175 -0.63 7.10 -0.65
N ILE A 176 0.04 5.95 -0.45
CA ILE A 176 0.44 5.47 0.88
C ILE A 176 1.39 6.46 1.57
N GLY A 177 2.35 7.03 0.83
CA GLY A 177 3.25 8.07 1.34
C GLY A 177 2.53 9.34 1.76
N ALA A 178 1.61 9.85 0.94
CA ALA A 178 0.78 11.01 1.26
C ALA A 178 -0.07 10.76 2.52
N LEU A 179 -0.70 9.59 2.62
CA LEU A 179 -1.48 9.19 3.78
C LEU A 179 -0.61 9.10 5.04
N ALA A 180 0.59 8.53 4.94
CA ALA A 180 1.52 8.45 6.07
C ALA A 180 1.92 9.83 6.61
N ILE A 181 2.12 10.81 5.73
CA ILE A 181 2.43 12.19 6.11
C ILE A 181 1.21 12.86 6.76
N ILE A 182 0.02 12.74 6.17
CA ILE A 182 -1.21 13.32 6.73
C ILE A 182 -1.46 12.76 8.13
N LEU A 183 -1.38 11.43 8.31
CA LEU A 183 -1.56 10.80 9.62
C LEU A 183 -0.50 11.22 10.63
N LEU A 184 0.73 11.52 10.19
CA LEU A 184 1.77 12.03 11.07
C LEU A 184 1.48 13.46 11.51
N LEU A 185 1.02 14.32 10.60
CA LEU A 185 0.67 15.71 10.90
C LEU A 185 -0.57 15.81 11.79
N SER A 186 -1.55 14.91 11.60
CA SER A 186 -2.76 14.82 12.42
C SER A 186 -2.51 14.43 13.88
N ILE A 187 -1.27 14.13 14.27
CA ILE A 187 -0.88 13.91 15.69
C ILE A 187 -1.05 15.20 16.50
N ASP A 188 -0.74 16.37 15.92
CA ASP A 188 -1.03 17.65 16.57
C ASP A 188 -2.50 18.01 16.32
N HIS A 189 -3.22 18.29 17.39
CA HIS A 189 -4.64 18.67 17.36
C HIS A 189 -4.90 19.93 16.51
N ARG A 190 -3.89 20.79 16.32
CA ARG A 190 -3.97 21.98 15.45
C ARG A 190 -4.08 21.65 13.97
N PHE A 191 -3.63 20.47 13.56
CA PHE A 191 -3.69 19.99 12.19
C PHE A 191 -4.70 18.85 12.03
N ALA A 192 -5.79 18.85 12.82
CA ALA A 192 -6.88 17.89 12.64
C ALA A 192 -7.46 18.04 11.22
N VAL A 193 -6.96 17.23 10.29
CA VAL A 193 -7.40 17.21 8.90
C VAL A 193 -8.76 16.52 8.89
N PRO A 194 -9.82 17.17 8.39
CA PRO A 194 -11.12 16.53 8.26
C PRO A 194 -11.01 15.23 7.48
N GLU A 195 -11.70 14.19 7.92
CA GLU A 195 -11.61 12.86 7.35
C GLU A 195 -11.91 12.84 5.84
N TRP A 196 -12.89 13.65 5.41
CA TRP A 196 -13.22 13.81 3.99
C TRP A 196 -12.07 14.41 3.17
N VAL A 197 -11.22 15.27 3.75
CA VAL A 197 -10.04 15.82 3.08
C VAL A 197 -8.97 14.73 2.92
N THR A 198 -8.68 13.99 3.99
CA THR A 198 -7.72 12.88 3.96
C THR A 198 -8.16 11.81 2.94
N ALA A 199 -9.44 11.46 2.93
CA ALA A 199 -10.03 10.53 1.96
C ALA A 199 -9.93 11.07 0.52
N SER A 200 -10.23 12.36 0.31
CA SER A 200 -10.16 13.00 -1.00
C SER A 200 -8.75 13.01 -1.59
N VAL A 201 -7.72 13.22 -0.76
CA VAL A 201 -6.32 13.16 -1.22
C VAL A 201 -5.99 11.78 -1.79
N GLY A 202 -6.39 10.71 -1.10
CA GLY A 202 -6.23 9.34 -1.61
C GLY A 202 -6.93 9.12 -2.95
N VAL A 203 -8.18 9.56 -3.07
CA VAL A 203 -8.97 9.48 -4.31
C VAL A 203 -8.32 10.24 -5.45
N VAL A 204 -7.78 11.44 -5.18
CA VAL A 204 -7.09 12.25 -6.20
C VAL A 204 -5.81 11.57 -6.69
N PHE A 205 -4.99 11.02 -5.81
CA PHE A 205 -3.76 10.32 -6.21
C PHE A 205 -4.05 9.06 -7.03
N ILE A 206 -5.00 8.23 -6.57
CA ILE A 206 -5.40 7.01 -7.29
C ILE A 206 -6.05 7.38 -8.63
N GLY A 207 -6.94 8.38 -8.63
CA GLY A 207 -7.60 8.89 -9.84
C GLY A 207 -6.60 9.43 -10.85
N ALA A 208 -5.64 10.24 -10.41
CA ALA A 208 -4.58 10.79 -11.25
C ALA A 208 -3.74 9.68 -11.89
N ALA A 209 -3.27 8.71 -11.09
CA ALA A 209 -2.51 7.56 -11.57
C ALA A 209 -3.31 6.70 -12.57
N PHE A 210 -4.62 6.52 -12.32
CA PHE A 210 -5.51 5.83 -13.24
C PHE A 210 -5.67 6.59 -14.56
N THR A 211 -5.94 7.90 -14.52
CA THR A 211 -6.04 8.72 -15.75
C THR A 211 -4.74 8.75 -16.54
N GLU A 212 -3.59 8.83 -15.89
CA GLU A 212 -2.29 8.78 -16.56
C GLU A 212 -2.08 7.41 -17.24
N SER A 213 -2.42 6.32 -16.54
CA SER A 213 -2.35 4.97 -17.10
C SER A 213 -3.27 4.80 -18.31
N VAL A 214 -4.53 5.24 -18.22
CA VAL A 214 -5.51 5.17 -19.32
C VAL A 214 -5.07 6.03 -20.50
N ARG A 215 -4.58 7.26 -20.25
CA ARG A 215 -4.10 8.16 -21.31
C ARG A 215 -2.91 7.55 -22.05
N ARG A 216 -1.98 6.91 -21.34
CA ARG A 216 -0.82 6.24 -21.94
C ARG A 216 -1.21 4.97 -22.70
N ASN A 217 -2.14 4.18 -22.17
CA ASN A 217 -2.66 2.99 -22.85
C ASN A 217 -3.37 3.35 -24.18
N ARG A 218 -4.01 4.53 -24.24
CA ARG A 218 -4.58 5.07 -25.49
C ARG A 218 -3.50 5.54 -26.48
N LEU A 219 -2.34 5.99 -26.00
CA LEU A 219 -1.23 6.44 -26.85
C LEU A 219 -0.44 5.26 -27.44
N THR A 220 -0.24 4.17 -26.70
CA THR A 220 0.44 2.96 -27.20
C THR A 220 -0.37 2.19 -28.24
N VAL A 221 -1.69 2.33 -28.27
CA VAL A 221 -2.55 1.77 -29.33
C VAL A 221 -2.43 2.55 -30.66
N ARG A 222 -1.84 3.76 -30.65
CA ARG A 222 -1.65 4.61 -31.86
C ARG A 222 -0.29 4.51 -32.53
N SER A 223 0.61 3.65 -32.06
CA SER A 223 1.85 3.34 -32.79
C SER A 223 1.60 2.11 -33.66
N PRO A 224 1.25 2.26 -34.96
CA PRO A 224 1.33 1.11 -35.86
C PRO A 224 2.77 0.62 -35.82
N THR A 225 2.90 -0.67 -35.53
CA THR A 225 4.09 -1.46 -35.74
C THR A 225 4.76 -1.08 -37.06
N LYS A 226 5.88 -0.36 -37.01
CA LYS A 226 6.87 -0.41 -38.07
C LYS A 226 7.58 -1.75 -37.97
N PHE A 227 6.97 -2.78 -38.58
CA PHE A 227 7.71 -3.95 -39.06
C PHE A 227 8.22 -3.64 -40.47
N GLY A 228 9.50 -3.93 -40.70
CA GLY A 228 10.03 -4.29 -42.02
C GLY A 228 10.68 -3.18 -42.85
N SER A 229 12.01 -3.09 -42.77
CA SER A 229 12.94 -3.47 -43.85
C SER A 229 14.35 -3.60 -43.28
#